data_AF-A0A0C9N452-F1
#
_entry.id   AF-A0A0C9N452-F1
#
_cell.length_a   1.000
_cell.length_b   1.000
_cell.length_c   1.000
_cell.angle_alpha   90.00
_cell.angle_beta   90.00
_cell.angle_gamma   90.00
#
_symmetry.space_group_name_H-M   'P 1'
#
loop_
_entity.id
_entity.type
_entity.pdbx_description
1 polymer ?
#
loop_
_entity_poly.entity_id
_entity_poly.type
_entity_poly.pdbx_seq_one_letter_code
_entity_poly.pdbx_strand_id
1 'polypeptide(L)'
;MPTFRRGKVIKTLDYIMVGRHLKDLYFDNGIEHVSSVWTDHALLTIKLRLQLNNTGKGLWRANPNLAHYKSYVKKINTGISHFMQNILADSSDSNQIKWDRLKGYIRKLTKAY
;
A
#
# COMPACT_ATOMS: atom_id res chain seq x y z
N MET A 1 17.93 27.33 1.05
CA MET A 1 16.71 28.17 1.12
C MET A 1 16.35 28.39 2.57
N PRO A 2 15.95 29.61 2.97
CA PRO A 2 15.51 29.87 4.33
C PRO A 2 14.16 29.22 4.62
N THR A 3 14.00 28.71 5.83
CA THR A 3 12.76 28.12 6.33
C THR A 3 12.16 28.96 7.46
N PHE A 4 12.86 30.00 7.90
CA PHE A 4 12.44 30.92 8.95
C PHE A 4 12.76 32.36 8.55
N ARG A 5 11.81 33.28 8.76
CA ARG A 5 11.94 34.73 8.50
C ARG A 5 11.17 35.55 9.55
N ARG A 6 11.91 36.28 10.37
CA ARG A 6 11.34 37.24 11.33
C ARG A 6 12.04 38.59 11.24
N GLY A 7 11.37 39.59 10.68
CA GLY A 7 11.96 40.90 10.41
C GLY A 7 13.19 40.76 9.50
N LYS A 8 14.36 41.21 9.97
CA LYS A 8 15.64 41.09 9.25
C LYS A 8 16.33 39.73 9.46
N VAL A 9 15.84 38.89 10.37
CA VAL A 9 16.45 37.59 10.66
C VAL A 9 15.91 36.56 9.68
N ILE A 10 16.81 35.97 8.90
CA ILE A 10 16.52 34.92 7.93
C ILE A 10 17.41 33.72 8.25
N LYS A 11 16.82 32.56 8.51
CA LYS A 11 17.53 31.33 8.90
C LYS A 11 16.95 30.09 8.23
N THR A 12 17.74 29.02 8.22
CA THR A 12 17.32 27.67 7.84
C THR A 12 17.37 26.80 9.09
N LEU A 13 16.21 26.57 9.68
CA LEU A 13 16.08 25.90 10.98
C LEU A 13 15.39 24.54 10.86
N ASP A 14 14.64 24.33 9.79
CA ASP A 14 13.74 23.20 9.62
C ASP A 14 14.30 22.23 8.58
N TYR A 15 14.28 20.93 8.91
CA TYR A 15 14.85 19.88 8.07
C TYR A 15 13.92 18.68 8.07
N ILE A 16 13.70 18.10 6.88
CA ILE A 16 13.04 16.81 6.72
C ILE A 16 14.14 15.80 6.38
N MET A 17 14.38 14.84 7.27
CA MET A 17 15.34 13.76 7.06
C MET A 17 14.60 12.48 6.68
N VAL A 18 15.11 11.75 5.70
CA VAL A 18 14.55 10.47 5.25
C VAL A 18 15.60 9.37 5.33
N GLY A 19 15.16 8.14 5.61
CA GLY A 19 16.04 6.97 5.60
C GLY A 19 16.60 6.70 4.21
N ARG A 20 17.81 6.15 4.12
CA ARG A 20 18.51 5.87 2.85
C ARG A 20 17.65 5.06 1.85
N HIS A 21 16.80 4.16 2.35
CA HIS A 21 15.89 3.34 1.54
C HIS A 21 14.77 4.12 0.83
N LEU A 22 14.51 5.38 1.23
CA LEU A 22 13.53 6.24 0.58
C LEU A 22 14.15 7.17 -0.47
N LYS A 23 15.49 7.17 -0.60
CA LYS A 23 16.21 8.06 -1.52
C LYS A 23 15.72 7.89 -2.96
N ASP A 24 15.52 6.65 -3.40
CA ASP A 24 15.11 6.36 -4.77
C ASP A 24 13.59 6.54 -4.99
N LEU A 25 12.83 6.76 -3.91
CA LEU A 25 11.41 7.07 -3.97
C LEU A 25 11.18 8.59 -4.01
N TYR A 26 12.17 9.39 -3.63
CA TYR A 26 12.06 10.84 -3.66
C TYR A 26 12.04 11.35 -5.11
N PHE A 27 11.13 12.28 -5.40
CA PHE A 27 11.05 12.87 -6.74
C PHE A 27 10.82 14.38 -6.77
N ASP A 28 10.42 15.01 -5.67
CA ASP A 28 10.14 16.45 -5.63
C ASP A 28 10.11 17.00 -4.19
N ASN A 29 10.40 18.29 -4.04
CA ASN A 29 10.31 19.02 -2.77
C ASN A 29 9.79 20.46 -2.98
N GLY A 30 9.17 21.02 -1.95
CA GLY A 30 8.65 22.39 -1.95
C GLY A 30 8.99 23.13 -0.67
N ILE A 31 9.20 24.43 -0.80
CA ILE A 31 9.33 25.37 0.33
C ILE A 31 8.44 26.57 0.00
N GLU A 32 7.36 26.72 0.75
CA GLU A 32 6.35 27.77 0.53
C GLU A 32 6.30 28.71 1.74
N HIS A 33 6.35 30.02 1.50
CA HIS A 33 6.17 30.99 2.57
C HIS A 33 4.70 31.36 2.63
N VAL A 34 4.03 30.86 3.67
CA VAL A 34 2.64 31.20 3.97
C VAL A 34 2.56 32.59 4.61
N SER A 35 1.35 33.05 4.92
CA SER A 35 1.14 34.37 5.52
C SER A 35 2.01 34.58 6.76
N SER A 36 2.82 35.65 6.75
CA SER A 36 3.68 36.04 7.87
C SER A 36 2.89 36.49 9.11
N VAL A 37 1.58 36.72 8.97
CA VAL A 37 0.68 36.95 10.10
C VAL A 37 0.46 35.67 10.92
N TRP A 38 0.60 34.50 10.28
CA TRP A 38 0.33 33.21 10.92
C TRP A 38 1.59 32.55 11.46
N THR A 39 2.70 32.64 10.73
CA THR A 39 3.96 32.02 11.12
C THR A 39 5.14 32.70 10.45
N ASP A 40 6.28 32.74 11.15
CA ASP A 40 7.58 33.12 10.61
C ASP A 40 8.31 31.94 9.94
N HIS A 41 7.71 30.75 9.90
CA HIS A 41 8.25 29.57 9.22
C HIS A 41 7.65 29.33 7.83
N ALA A 42 8.45 28.77 6.93
CA ALA A 42 8.01 28.24 5.64
C ALA A 42 7.40 26.85 5.81
N LEU A 43 6.42 26.51 4.98
CA LEU A 43 5.89 25.17 4.83
C LEU A 43 6.85 24.33 3.97
N LEU A 44 7.37 23.24 4.54
CA LEU A 44 8.24 22.29 3.85
C LEU A 44 7.43 21.09 3.36
N THR A 45 7.63 20.70 2.11
CA THR A 45 6.98 19.53 1.51
C THR A 45 8.03 18.64 0.85
N ILE A 46 7.88 17.32 1.02
CA ILE A 46 8.57 16.32 0.21
C ILE A 46 7.53 15.44 -0.48
N LYS A 47 7.82 15.01 -1.71
CA LYS A 47 6.99 14.03 -2.42
C LYS A 47 7.80 12.76 -2.65
N LEU A 48 7.21 11.66 -2.19
CA LEU A 48 7.75 10.32 -2.34
C LEU A 48 6.81 9.51 -3.24
N ARG A 49 7.37 8.89 -4.27
CA ARG A 49 6.69 7.90 -5.10
C ARG A 49 6.84 6.57 -4.41
N LEU A 50 5.96 6.33 -3.44
CA LEU A 50 5.86 5.01 -2.83
C LEU A 50 5.43 4.05 -3.94
N GLN A 51 6.35 3.16 -4.34
CA GLN A 51 5.96 2.05 -5.19
C GLN A 51 4.95 1.26 -4.37
N LEU A 52 3.68 1.32 -4.79
CA LEU A 52 2.67 0.35 -4.42
C LEU A 52 3.13 -0.96 -5.08
N ASN A 53 4.18 -1.56 -4.53
CA ASN A 53 4.64 -2.87 -4.94
C ASN A 53 3.42 -3.76 -4.82
N ASN A 54 2.93 -4.25 -5.98
CA ASN A 54 1.79 -5.13 -6.15
C ASN A 54 1.60 -5.97 -4.89
N THR A 55 0.66 -5.54 -4.04
CA THR A 55 0.15 -6.29 -2.88
C THR A 55 1.20 -7.22 -2.24
N GLY A 56 2.09 -6.66 -1.42
CA GLY A 56 2.97 -7.44 -0.55
C GLY A 56 2.20 -8.52 0.23
N LYS A 57 2.91 -9.50 0.83
CA LYS A 57 2.33 -10.73 1.43
C LYS A 57 1.14 -10.51 2.40
N GLY A 58 0.94 -9.30 2.94
CA GLY A 58 -0.12 -8.94 3.89
C GLY A 58 -1.43 -8.38 3.33
N LEU A 59 -1.45 -7.71 2.17
CA LEU A 59 -2.67 -6.99 1.73
C LEU A 59 -3.80 -7.93 1.27
N TRP A 60 -3.48 -9.02 0.56
CA TRP A 60 -4.51 -9.99 0.15
C TRP A 60 -5.03 -10.85 1.31
N ARG A 61 -4.23 -11.04 2.37
CA ARG A 61 -4.62 -11.84 3.54
C ARG A 61 -5.48 -11.06 4.54
N ALA A 62 -5.46 -9.73 4.48
CA ALA A 62 -6.02 -8.88 5.52
C ALA A 62 -6.70 -7.60 4.97
N ASN A 63 -7.17 -7.60 3.72
CA ASN A 63 -8.01 -6.50 3.23
C ASN A 63 -9.49 -6.88 3.40
N PRO A 64 -10.12 -6.58 4.56
CA PRO A 64 -11.54 -6.86 4.79
C PRO A 64 -12.43 -6.14 3.78
N ASN A 65 -11.96 -5.04 3.18
CA ASN A 65 -12.74 -4.32 2.19
C ASN A 65 -13.03 -5.15 0.94
N LEU A 66 -12.22 -6.17 0.64
CA LEU A 66 -12.50 -7.07 -0.47
C LEU A 66 -13.83 -7.81 -0.30
N ALA A 67 -14.20 -8.16 0.93
CA ALA A 67 -15.46 -8.84 1.23
C ALA A 67 -16.69 -7.94 1.01
N HIS A 68 -16.53 -6.62 0.94
CA HIS A 68 -17.62 -5.68 0.64
C HIS A 68 -17.95 -5.61 -0.85
N TYR A 69 -17.03 -6.01 -1.74
CA TYR A 69 -17.30 -6.03 -3.18
C TYR A 69 -18.06 -7.30 -3.58
N LYS A 70 -19.34 -7.16 -3.94
CA LYS A 70 -20.18 -8.29 -4.38
C LYS A 70 -19.56 -9.08 -5.56
N SER A 71 -18.89 -8.38 -6.47
CA SER A 71 -18.14 -8.97 -7.60
C SER A 71 -16.99 -9.86 -7.14
N TYR A 72 -16.23 -9.43 -6.13
CA TYR A 72 -15.16 -10.21 -5.54
C TYR A 72 -15.70 -11.47 -4.87
N VAL A 73 -16.73 -11.33 -4.02
CA VAL A 73 -17.36 -12.46 -3.33
C VAL A 73 -17.89 -13.49 -4.34
N LYS A 74 -18.56 -13.02 -5.41
CA LYS A 74 -19.02 -13.90 -6.49
C LYS A 74 -17.86 -14.64 -7.15
N LYS A 75 -16.78 -13.95 -7.53
CA LYS A 75 -15.58 -14.55 -8.16
C LYS A 75 -14.93 -15.61 -7.28
N ILE A 76 -14.80 -15.34 -5.98
CA ILE A 76 -14.23 -16.29 -5.01
C ILE A 76 -15.14 -17.51 -4.85
N ASN A 77 -16.45 -17.31 -4.63
CA ASN A 77 -17.38 -18.43 -4.45
C ASN A 77 -17.42 -19.35 -5.67
N THR A 78 -17.55 -18.78 -6.88
CA THR A 78 -17.51 -19.56 -8.12
C THR A 78 -16.19 -20.30 -8.28
N GLY A 79 -15.05 -19.64 -7.97
CA GLY A 79 -13.74 -20.27 -8.01
C GLY A 79 -13.60 -21.43 -7.03
N ILE A 80 -14.07 -21.26 -5.79
CA ILE A 80 -14.05 -22.33 -4.77
C ILE A 80 -14.87 -23.53 -5.23
N SER A 81 -16.12 -23.32 -5.68
CA SER A 81 -16.98 -24.39 -6.18
C SER A 81 -16.33 -25.15 -7.32
N HIS A 82 -15.79 -24.43 -8.32
CA HIS A 82 -15.06 -25.02 -9.43
C HIS A 82 -13.85 -25.84 -8.97
N PHE A 83 -13.03 -25.31 -8.05
CA PHE A 83 -11.84 -25.99 -7.56
C PHE A 83 -12.18 -27.26 -6.77
N MET A 84 -13.24 -27.21 -5.95
CA MET A 84 -13.73 -28.39 -5.22
C MET A 84 -14.23 -29.48 -6.18
N GLN A 85 -15.08 -29.11 -7.13
CA GLN A 85 -15.78 -30.05 -8.00
C GLN A 85 -14.88 -30.64 -9.10
N ASN A 86 -13.95 -29.85 -9.65
CA ASN A 86 -13.20 -30.27 -10.84
C ASN A 86 -11.72 -30.59 -10.56
N ILE A 87 -11.16 -30.13 -9.42
CA ILE A 87 -9.74 -30.33 -9.11
C ILE A 87 -9.54 -31.24 -7.90
N LEU A 88 -10.38 -31.13 -6.87
CA LEU A 88 -10.22 -31.91 -5.65
C LEU A 88 -11.18 -33.10 -5.51
N ALA A 89 -12.22 -33.20 -6.33
CA ALA A 89 -13.24 -34.24 -6.22
C ALA A 89 -12.65 -35.65 -6.23
N ASP A 90 -11.72 -35.91 -7.15
CA ASP A 90 -11.10 -37.24 -7.32
C ASP A 90 -9.69 -37.33 -6.71
N SER A 91 -9.28 -36.33 -5.92
CA SER A 91 -7.94 -36.33 -5.35
C SER A 91 -7.85 -37.26 -4.14
N SER A 92 -6.82 -38.11 -4.13
CA SER A 92 -6.44 -38.96 -3.00
C SER A 92 -5.63 -38.22 -1.92
N ASP A 93 -5.50 -36.88 -2.05
CA ASP A 93 -4.78 -36.07 -1.09
C ASP A 93 -5.43 -36.11 0.30
N SER A 94 -4.62 -35.98 1.34
CA SER A 94 -5.12 -35.73 2.69
C SER A 94 -5.89 -34.41 2.74
N ASN A 95 -6.81 -34.30 3.70
CA ASN A 95 -7.59 -33.08 3.92
C ASN A 95 -6.69 -31.84 4.12
N GLN A 96 -5.52 -32.02 4.74
CA GLN A 96 -4.55 -30.95 4.93
C GLN A 96 -3.99 -30.45 3.59
N ILE A 97 -3.58 -31.36 2.70
CA ILE A 97 -3.07 -31.00 1.37
C ILE A 97 -4.17 -30.36 0.53
N LYS A 98 -5.41 -30.88 0.58
CA LYS A 98 -6.58 -30.28 -0.07
C LYS A 98 -6.80 -28.83 0.38
N TRP A 99 -6.71 -28.57 1.68
CA TRP A 99 -6.82 -27.23 2.26
C TRP A 99 -5.69 -26.29 1.81
N ASP A 100 -4.45 -26.75 1.80
CA ASP A 100 -3.30 -25.95 1.35
C ASP A 100 -3.37 -25.61 -0.14
N ARG A 101 -3.82 -26.56 -0.97
CA ARG A 101 -4.06 -26.35 -2.41
C ARG A 101 -5.16 -25.30 -2.63
N LEU A 102 -6.28 -25.40 -1.89
CA LEU A 102 -7.37 -24.42 -1.97
C LEU A 102 -6.89 -23.01 -1.59
N LYS A 103 -6.16 -22.87 -0.46
CA LYS A 103 -5.58 -21.57 -0.05
C LYS A 103 -4.65 -20.99 -1.12
N GLY A 104 -3.84 -21.85 -1.74
CA GLY A 104 -2.98 -21.47 -2.85
C GLY A 104 -3.76 -20.96 -4.06
N TYR A 105 -4.86 -21.62 -4.41
CA TYR A 105 -5.74 -21.22 -5.50
C TYR A 105 -6.48 -19.90 -5.22
N ILE A 106 -7.10 -19.76 -4.04
CA ILE A 106 -7.76 -18.51 -3.60
C ILE A 106 -6.76 -17.34 -3.66
N ARG A 107 -5.53 -17.55 -3.19
CA ARG A 107 -4.46 -16.54 -3.27
C ARG A 107 -4.21 -16.07 -4.71
N LYS A 108 -4.23 -16.97 -5.70
CA LYS A 108 -4.05 -16.60 -7.11
C LYS A 108 -5.25 -15.78 -7.61
N LEU A 109 -6.48 -16.19 -7.28
CA LEU A 109 -7.68 -15.46 -7.65
C LEU A 109 -7.73 -14.06 -7.05
N THR A 110 -7.41 -13.91 -5.76
CA THR A 110 -7.39 -12.63 -5.07
C THR A 110 -6.33 -11.69 -5.62
N LYS A 111 -5.17 -12.21 -6.01
CA LYS A 111 -4.10 -11.40 -6.63
C LYS A 111 -4.42 -10.95 -8.06
N ALA A 112 -5.33 -11.64 -8.74
CA ALA A 112 -5.76 -11.35 -10.10
C ALA A 112 -7.13 -10.64 -10.15
N TYR A 113 -7.63 -10.17 -9.01
CA TYR A 113 -8.80 -9.30 -8.90
C TYR A 113 -8.31 -7.88 -8.61
#